data_AF-A0AAN6MQE5-F1
#
_entry.id   AF-A0AAN6MQE5-F1
#
_cell.length_a   1.000
_cell.length_b   1.000
_cell.length_c   1.000
_cell.angle_alpha   90.00
_cell.angle_beta   90.00
_cell.angle_gamma   90.00
#
_symmetry.space_group_name_H-M   'P 1'
#
loop_
_entity.id
_entity.type
_entity.pdbx_description
1 polymer ?
#
loop_
_entity_poly.entity_id
_entity_poly.type
_entity_poly.pdbx_seq_one_letter_code
_entity_poly.pdbx_strand_id
1 'polypeptide(L)'
;MGSAEKWHRLAISGACALAAEVLSPYDELMLAIESGLEHDLNEMVQPEWSVKLACAWLAHGSAMPLLEWAGENMEDSNITKSFAPGPLYHGPNFMCFERWQFWLHRLDQLANQESGLSPETRQGALDAAQMMREAEEALARR
;
A
#
# COMPACT_ATOMS: atom_id res chain seq x y z
N MET A 1 -6.15 -21.87 14.00
CA MET A 1 -6.11 -20.56 13.32
C MET A 1 -4.65 -20.20 13.09
N GLY A 2 -4.20 -20.16 11.84
CA GLY A 2 -2.79 -19.93 11.49
C GLY A 2 -2.35 -18.50 11.80
N SER A 3 -1.04 -18.27 11.96
CA SER A 3 -0.47 -16.93 12.17
C SER A 3 -0.90 -15.95 11.05
N ALA A 4 -0.87 -16.40 9.80
CA ALA A 4 -1.19 -15.59 8.62
C ALA A 4 -2.62 -15.02 8.64
N GLU A 5 -3.60 -15.83 9.06
CA GLU A 5 -5.01 -15.43 9.09
C GLU A 5 -5.27 -14.38 10.17
N LYS A 6 -4.55 -14.45 11.31
CA LYS A 6 -4.66 -13.47 12.39
C LYS A 6 -4.19 -12.09 11.93
N TRP A 7 -3.03 -12.05 11.29
CA TRP A 7 -2.48 -10.77 10.85
C TRP A 7 -3.25 -10.15 9.69
N HIS A 8 -3.76 -10.95 8.76
CA HIS A 8 -4.62 -10.45 7.68
C HIS A 8 -5.91 -9.83 8.25
N ARG A 9 -6.55 -10.47 9.23
CA ARG A 9 -7.71 -9.91 9.92
C ARG A 9 -7.37 -8.61 10.65
N LEU A 10 -6.22 -8.55 11.33
CA LEU A 10 -5.76 -7.34 12.01
C LEU A 10 -5.56 -6.18 11.02
N ALA A 11 -4.99 -6.46 9.84
CA ALA A 11 -4.79 -5.48 8.79
C ALA A 11 -6.10 -4.91 8.26
N ILE A 12 -7.08 -5.76 7.96
CA ILE A 12 -8.41 -5.33 7.53
C ILE A 12 -9.06 -4.46 8.61
N SER A 13 -8.99 -4.89 9.88
CA SER A 13 -9.52 -4.09 10.99
C SER A 13 -8.83 -2.74 11.12
N GLY A 14 -7.51 -2.68 10.95
CA GLY A 14 -6.74 -1.43 10.93
C GLY A 14 -7.15 -0.52 9.77
N ALA A 15 -7.29 -1.08 8.56
CA ALA A 15 -7.70 -0.35 7.37
C ALA A 15 -9.12 0.23 7.52
N CYS A 16 -10.07 -0.57 8.03
CA CYS A 16 -11.42 -0.11 8.32
C CYS A 16 -11.46 0.97 9.42
N ALA A 17 -10.62 0.85 10.45
CA ALA A 17 -10.54 1.85 11.52
C ALA A 17 -9.96 3.18 11.02
N LEU A 18 -8.99 3.14 10.09
CA LEU A 18 -8.46 4.32 9.41
C LEU A 18 -9.53 4.98 8.53
N ALA A 19 -10.25 4.19 7.73
CA ALA A 19 -11.35 4.70 6.90
C ALA A 19 -12.48 5.34 7.72
N ALA A 20 -12.61 4.96 9.00
CA ALA A 20 -13.56 5.53 9.94
C ALA A 20 -12.96 6.67 10.80
N GLU A 21 -11.74 7.13 10.51
CA GLU A 21 -11.01 8.19 11.25
C GLU A 21 -10.83 7.90 12.76
N VAL A 22 -10.89 6.63 13.18
CA VAL A 22 -10.93 6.24 14.60
C VAL A 22 -9.53 6.03 15.20
N LEU A 23 -8.50 5.81 14.39
CA LEU A 23 -7.11 5.59 14.81
C LEU A 23 -6.14 6.29 13.84
N SER A 24 -4.91 6.57 14.31
CA SER A 24 -3.80 7.06 13.47
C SER A 24 -2.75 5.94 13.24
N PRO A 25 -3.03 4.93 12.39
CA PRO A 25 -2.11 3.82 12.07
C PRO A 25 -1.17 4.14 10.89
N TYR A 26 -0.88 5.41 10.60
CA TYR A 26 -0.07 5.78 9.43
C TYR A 26 1.28 5.06 9.36
N ASP A 27 1.93 4.84 10.51
CA ASP A 27 3.23 4.18 10.55
C ASP A 27 3.12 2.69 10.20
N GLU A 28 2.11 2.00 10.73
CA GLU A 28 1.86 0.59 10.44
C GLU A 28 1.43 0.38 8.98
N LEU A 29 0.59 1.29 8.46
CA LEU A 29 0.18 1.33 7.07
C LEU A 29 1.39 1.50 6.14
N MET A 30 2.22 2.50 6.39
CA MET A 30 3.38 2.80 5.56
C MET A 30 4.39 1.65 5.59
N LEU A 31 4.69 1.10 6.77
CA LEU A 31 5.59 -0.06 6.91
C LEU A 31 5.04 -1.31 6.19
N ALA A 32 3.73 -1.52 6.24
CA ALA A 32 3.08 -2.63 5.55
C ALA A 32 3.22 -2.54 4.03
N ILE A 33 2.90 -1.36 3.47
CA ILE A 33 2.97 -1.11 2.03
C ILE A 33 4.42 -1.14 1.55
N GLU A 34 5.32 -0.49 2.27
CA GLU A 34 6.76 -0.46 2.00
C GLU A 34 7.33 -1.89 1.98
N SER A 35 7.09 -2.68 3.03
CA SER A 35 7.56 -4.08 3.09
C SER A 35 7.00 -4.92 1.94
N GLY A 36 5.74 -4.72 1.56
CA GLY A 36 5.09 -5.52 0.52
C GLY A 36 5.44 -5.13 -0.92
N LEU A 37 5.72 -3.85 -1.17
CA LEU A 37 5.85 -3.32 -2.53
C LEU A 37 7.26 -2.79 -2.85
N GLU A 38 8.01 -2.30 -1.87
CA GLU A 38 9.30 -1.64 -2.10
C GLU A 38 10.50 -2.59 -1.92
N HIS A 39 10.25 -3.89 -1.75
CA HIS A 39 11.27 -4.93 -1.62
C HIS A 39 11.22 -5.96 -2.76
N ASP A 40 12.38 -6.57 -3.05
CA ASP A 40 12.46 -7.71 -3.95
C ASP A 40 11.90 -8.96 -3.25
N LEU A 41 11.00 -9.69 -3.93
CA LEU A 41 10.35 -10.87 -3.37
C LEU A 41 11.35 -11.96 -2.93
N ASN A 42 12.51 -12.05 -3.59
CA ASN A 42 13.55 -13.03 -3.30
C ASN A 42 14.34 -12.70 -2.02
N GLU A 43 14.34 -11.43 -1.60
CA GLU A 43 15.02 -10.95 -0.39
C GLU A 43 14.11 -11.03 0.85
N MET A 44 12.82 -11.30 0.65
CA MET A 44 11.83 -11.31 1.71
C MET A 44 11.72 -12.67 2.38
N VAL A 45 11.57 -12.65 3.71
CA VAL A 45 11.33 -13.87 4.50
C VAL A 45 9.94 -14.47 4.23
N GLN A 46 8.94 -13.60 4.00
CA GLN A 46 7.54 -14.02 3.75
C GLN A 46 6.90 -13.15 2.64
N PRO A 47 7.34 -13.26 1.37
CA PRO A 47 6.90 -12.39 0.27
C PRO A 47 5.39 -12.40 0.08
N GLU A 48 4.78 -13.59 0.06
CA GLU A 48 3.32 -13.77 -0.03
C GLU A 48 2.57 -12.94 1.01
N TRP A 49 3.07 -12.97 2.25
CA TRP A 49 2.35 -12.39 3.36
C TRP A 49 2.47 -10.87 3.37
N SER A 50 3.67 -10.35 3.14
CA SER A 50 3.89 -8.91 3.04
C SER A 50 3.10 -8.29 1.88
N VAL A 51 3.05 -8.96 0.72
CA VAL A 51 2.24 -8.48 -0.41
C VAL A 51 0.75 -8.52 -0.07
N LYS A 52 0.24 -9.62 0.50
CA LYS A 52 -1.17 -9.69 0.94
C LYS A 52 -1.52 -8.60 1.94
N LEU A 53 -0.61 -8.29 2.86
CA LEU A 53 -0.80 -7.25 3.86
C LEU A 53 -0.90 -5.87 3.19
N ALA A 54 0.06 -5.52 2.33
CA ALA A 54 0.05 -4.26 1.58
C ALA A 54 -1.23 -4.11 0.74
N CYS A 55 -1.63 -5.16 0.03
CA CYS A 55 -2.84 -5.18 -0.78
C CYS A 55 -4.09 -4.97 0.07
N ALA A 56 -4.20 -5.62 1.23
CA ALA A 56 -5.35 -5.46 2.12
C ALA A 56 -5.49 -4.02 2.61
N TRP A 57 -4.39 -3.37 2.98
CA TRP A 57 -4.43 -1.96 3.39
C TRP A 57 -4.93 -1.07 2.25
N LEU A 58 -4.35 -1.20 1.06
CA LEU A 58 -4.70 -0.37 -0.10
C LEU A 58 -6.15 -0.60 -0.55
N ALA A 59 -6.59 -1.86 -0.59
CA ALA A 59 -7.93 -2.22 -1.05
C ALA A 59 -9.04 -1.87 -0.05
N HIS A 60 -8.77 -1.89 1.27
CA HIS A 60 -9.79 -1.74 2.30
C HIS A 60 -9.83 -0.34 2.94
N GLY A 61 -9.57 0.70 2.14
CA GLY A 61 -9.96 2.08 2.48
C GLY A 61 -8.81 3.05 2.78
N SER A 62 -7.54 2.64 2.63
CA SER A 62 -6.42 3.58 2.77
C SER A 62 -6.05 4.31 1.47
N ALA A 63 -6.51 3.83 0.30
CA ALA A 63 -6.15 4.41 -1.00
C ALA A 63 -6.48 5.92 -1.11
N MET A 64 -7.70 6.33 -0.79
CA MET A 64 -8.11 7.75 -0.88
C MET A 64 -7.35 8.63 0.13
N PRO A 65 -7.28 8.31 1.45
CA PRO A 65 -6.49 9.09 2.39
C PRO A 65 -5.00 9.20 2.02
N LEU A 66 -4.39 8.13 1.49
CA LEU A 66 -3.00 8.15 1.03
C LEU A 66 -2.80 9.07 -0.18
N LEU A 67 -3.76 9.08 -1.11
CA LEU A 67 -3.72 9.93 -2.28
C LEU A 67 -3.92 11.41 -1.92
N GLU A 68 -4.85 11.72 -1.01
CA GLU A 68 -5.05 13.07 -0.48
C GLU A 68 -3.78 13.57 0.23
N TRP A 69 -3.18 12.73 1.08
CA TRP A 69 -1.92 13.06 1.76
C TRP A 69 -0.75 13.27 0.78
N ALA A 70 -0.70 12.51 -0.32
CA ALA A 70 0.28 12.74 -1.39
C ALA A 70 0.10 14.13 -2.05
N GLY A 71 -1.16 14.60 -2.16
CA GLY A 71 -1.50 15.94 -2.64
C GLY A 71 -1.09 17.05 -1.67
N GLU A 72 -1.37 16.88 -0.38
CA GLU A 72 -1.02 17.86 0.66
C GLU A 72 0.50 18.12 0.73
N ASN A 73 1.32 17.07 0.60
CA ASN A 73 2.78 17.20 0.61
C ASN A 73 3.35 17.91 -0.64
N MET A 74 2.55 18.10 -1.71
CA MET A 74 2.96 18.98 -2.82
C MET A 74 2.76 20.46 -2.50
N GLU A 75 1.74 20.77 -1.70
CA GLU A 75 1.34 22.16 -1.40
C GLU A 75 2.08 22.72 -0.18
N ASP A 76 2.41 21.88 0.80
CA ASP A 76 3.12 22.28 2.01
C ASP A 76 4.61 21.91 1.95
N SER A 77 5.47 22.93 2.04
CA SER A 77 6.93 22.76 2.17
C SER A 77 7.38 22.15 3.52
N ASN A 78 6.48 22.02 4.50
CA ASN A 78 6.73 21.32 5.75
C ASN A 78 6.27 19.86 5.67
N ILE A 79 7.16 18.98 5.20
CA ILE A 79 6.95 17.52 5.27
C ILE A 79 6.75 17.13 6.75
N THR A 80 5.52 16.77 7.11
CA THR A 80 5.14 16.50 8.50
C THR A 80 5.57 15.10 8.99
N LYS A 81 5.75 14.14 8.07
CA LYS A 81 6.17 12.77 8.39
C LYS A 81 7.05 12.18 7.28
N SER A 82 8.18 11.59 7.69
CA SER A 82 9.12 10.88 6.82
C SER A 82 9.07 9.37 7.10
N PHE A 83 8.96 8.58 6.04
CA PHE A 83 8.98 7.12 6.05
C PHE A 83 10.07 6.63 5.11
N ALA A 84 11.06 5.94 5.68
CA ALA A 84 12.16 5.39 4.91
C ALA A 84 11.63 4.55 3.73
N PRO A 85 12.14 4.78 2.51
CA PRO A 85 11.77 3.97 1.37
C PRO A 85 12.45 2.60 1.43
N GLY A 86 11.79 1.60 0.87
CA GLY A 86 12.37 0.29 0.62
C GLY A 86 13.36 0.33 -0.55
N PRO A 87 14.17 -0.74 -0.71
CA PRO A 87 15.29 -0.77 -1.65
C PRO A 87 14.92 -0.61 -3.12
N LEU A 88 13.68 -0.93 -3.52
CA LEU A 88 13.22 -0.78 -4.91
C LEU A 88 12.72 0.63 -5.25
N TYR A 89 12.44 1.47 -4.25
CA TYR A 89 11.96 2.83 -4.46
C TYR A 89 13.07 3.84 -4.15
N HIS A 90 13.36 4.71 -5.13
CA HIS A 90 14.48 5.65 -5.06
C HIS A 90 14.06 7.12 -4.98
N GLY A 91 12.76 7.38 -4.86
CA GLY A 91 12.21 8.73 -4.74
C GLY A 91 12.21 9.25 -3.29
N PRO A 92 11.44 10.32 -3.00
CA PRO A 92 11.43 10.96 -1.69
C PRO A 92 10.96 10.05 -0.54
N ASN A 93 11.49 10.26 0.66
CA ASN A 93 11.18 9.50 1.88
C ASN A 93 9.85 9.91 2.55
N PHE A 94 8.86 10.34 1.78
CA PHE A 94 7.53 10.71 2.28
C PHE A 94 6.47 10.27 1.27
N MET A 95 5.20 10.29 1.68
CA MET A 95 4.11 9.94 0.77
C MET A 95 3.94 11.03 -0.29
N CYS A 96 4.07 10.66 -1.57
CA CYS A 96 3.97 11.59 -2.70
C CYS A 96 3.44 10.86 -3.94
N PHE A 97 3.06 11.60 -4.97
CA PHE A 97 2.55 11.01 -6.22
C PHE A 97 3.57 10.09 -6.90
N GLU A 98 4.87 10.38 -6.81
CA GLU A 98 5.90 9.49 -7.37
C GLU A 98 5.87 8.11 -6.69
N ARG A 99 5.82 8.08 -5.35
CA ARG A 99 5.72 6.84 -4.57
C ARG A 99 4.41 6.10 -4.83
N TRP A 100 3.31 6.83 -4.96
CA TRP A 100 2.01 6.28 -5.33
C TRP A 100 2.03 5.59 -6.70
N GLN A 101 2.57 6.25 -7.73
CA GLN A 101 2.69 5.68 -9.07
C GLN A 101 3.64 4.47 -9.09
N PHE A 102 4.71 4.53 -8.31
CA PHE A 102 5.59 3.37 -8.11
C PHE A 102 4.81 2.16 -7.55
N TRP A 103 3.99 2.35 -6.52
CA TRP A 103 3.18 1.27 -5.95
C TRP A 103 2.15 0.72 -6.95
N LEU A 104 1.46 1.58 -7.71
CA LEU A 104 0.56 1.14 -8.78
C LEU A 104 1.27 0.25 -9.78
N HIS A 105 2.43 0.69 -10.29
CA HIS A 105 3.22 -0.09 -11.23
C HIS A 105 3.69 -1.41 -10.63
N ARG A 106 4.09 -1.39 -9.35
CA ARG A 106 4.53 -2.59 -8.64
C ARG A 106 3.39 -3.60 -8.50
N LEU A 107 2.19 -3.16 -8.13
CA LEU A 107 1.02 -4.04 -8.02
C LEU A 107 0.70 -4.72 -9.35
N ASP A 108 0.78 -3.99 -10.47
CA ASP A 108 0.60 -4.57 -11.81
C ASP A 108 1.64 -5.65 -12.13
N GLN A 109 2.91 -5.43 -11.73
CA GLN A 109 3.95 -6.45 -11.86
C GLN A 109 3.66 -7.68 -11.00
N LEU A 110 3.25 -7.47 -9.74
CA LEU A 110 2.97 -8.55 -8.79
C LEU A 110 1.75 -9.38 -9.19
N ALA A 111 0.76 -8.75 -9.83
CA ALA A 111 -0.42 -9.40 -10.38
C ALA A 111 -0.12 -10.36 -11.55
N ASN A 112 1.04 -10.24 -12.19
CA ASN A 112 1.44 -11.12 -13.29
C ASN A 112 1.76 -12.54 -12.78
N GLN A 113 1.50 -13.57 -13.59
CA GLN A 113 1.80 -14.96 -13.28
C GLN A 113 3.30 -15.21 -13.02
N GLU A 114 4.17 -14.41 -13.65
CA GLU A 114 5.62 -14.50 -13.52
C GLU A 114 6.16 -14.04 -12.15
N SER A 115 5.34 -13.43 -11.30
CA SER A 115 5.77 -12.94 -9.97
C SER A 115 6.10 -14.04 -8.97
N GLY A 116 5.74 -15.31 -9.26
CA GLY A 116 5.93 -16.43 -8.33
C GLY A 116 4.97 -16.44 -7.14
N LEU A 117 4.07 -15.45 -7.04
CA LEU A 117 3.06 -15.37 -5.99
C LEU A 117 1.86 -16.31 -6.25
N SER A 118 1.13 -16.61 -5.21
CA SER A 118 -0.08 -17.43 -5.25
C SER A 118 -1.19 -16.71 -6.00
N PRO A 119 -2.12 -17.45 -6.65
CA PRO A 119 -3.24 -16.83 -7.37
C PRO A 119 -4.05 -15.85 -6.51
N GLU A 120 -4.23 -16.17 -5.23
CA GLU A 120 -4.95 -15.32 -4.27
C GLU A 120 -4.22 -13.99 -4.03
N THR A 121 -2.91 -14.01 -3.83
CA THR A 121 -2.11 -12.79 -3.63
C THR A 121 -2.07 -11.94 -4.89
N ARG A 122 -1.97 -12.57 -6.07
CA ARG A 122 -2.05 -11.85 -7.35
C ARG A 122 -3.40 -11.17 -7.55
N GLN A 123 -4.49 -11.84 -7.17
CA GLN A 123 -5.82 -11.21 -7.18
C GLN A 123 -5.87 -10.02 -6.21
N GLY A 124 -5.32 -10.16 -5.01
CA GLY A 124 -5.22 -9.05 -4.07
C GLY A 124 -4.45 -7.85 -4.63
N ALA A 125 -3.38 -8.10 -5.40
CA ALA A 125 -2.63 -7.04 -6.07
C ALA A 125 -3.45 -6.33 -7.15
N LEU A 126 -4.25 -7.07 -7.94
CA LEU A 126 -5.18 -6.50 -8.90
C LEU A 126 -6.25 -5.64 -8.22
N ASP A 127 -6.85 -6.16 -7.15
CA ASP A 127 -7.91 -5.48 -6.41
C ASP A 127 -7.38 -4.18 -5.78
N ALA A 128 -6.16 -4.22 -5.20
CA ALA A 128 -5.50 -3.04 -4.65
C ALA A 128 -5.20 -1.99 -5.74
N ALA A 129 -4.65 -2.41 -6.89
CA ALA A 129 -4.38 -1.50 -8.00
C ALA A 129 -5.66 -0.87 -8.55
N GLN A 130 -6.75 -1.65 -8.65
CA GLN A 130 -8.06 -1.14 -9.06
C GLN A 130 -8.58 -0.09 -8.08
N MET A 131 -8.53 -0.36 -6.77
CA MET A 131 -8.95 0.59 -5.74
C MET A 131 -8.13 1.89 -5.75
N MET A 132 -6.83 1.80 -6.02
CA MET A 132 -5.98 2.99 -6.19
C MET A 132 -6.40 3.82 -7.40
N ARG A 133 -6.64 3.19 -8.57
CA ARG A 133 -7.13 3.91 -9.77
C ARG A 133 -8.50 4.55 -9.54
N GLU A 134 -9.40 3.86 -8.85
CA GLU A 134 -10.71 4.42 -8.48
C GLU A 134 -10.58 5.64 -7.58
N ALA A 135 -9.58 5.66 -6.67
CA ALA A 135 -9.28 6.83 -5.86
C ALA A 135 -8.78 8.01 -6.72
N GLU A 136 -7.91 7.76 -7.71
CA GLU A 136 -7.47 8.79 -8.67
C GLU A 136 -8.65 9.38 -9.45
N GLU A 137 -9.53 8.53 -9.98
CA GLU A 137 -10.72 8.97 -10.71
C GLU A 137 -11.70 9.73 -9.83
N ALA A 138 -11.84 9.34 -8.56
CA ALA A 138 -12.70 10.03 -7.62
C ALA A 138 -12.12 11.40 -7.22
N LEU A 139 -10.80 11.50 -7.03
CA LEU A 139 -10.14 12.77 -6.74
C LEU A 139 -10.23 13.74 -7.93
N ALA A 140 -10.04 13.26 -9.16
CA ALA A 140 -10.14 14.08 -10.38
C ALA A 140 -11.56 14.62 -10.67
N ARG A 141 -12.58 14.06 -10.02
CA ARG A 141 -13.99 14.49 -10.16
C ARG A 141 -14.43 15.52 -9.12
N ARG A 142 -13.59 15.82 -8.12
CA ARG A 142 -13.85 16.85 -7.12
C ARG A 142 -13.44 18.23 -7.64
#